data_AF-A0A6P1AIZ9-F1
#
_entry.id   AF-A0A6P1AIZ9-F1
#
_cell.length_a   1.000
_cell.length_b   1.000
_cell.length_c   1.000
_cell.angle_alpha   90.00
_cell.angle_beta   90.00
_cell.angle_gamma   90.00
#
_symmetry.space_group_name_H-M   'P 1'
#
loop_
_entity.id
_entity.type
_entity.pdbx_description
1 polymer ?
#
loop_
_entity_poly.entity_id
_entity_poly.type
_entity_poly.pdbx_seq_one_letter_code
_entity_poly.pdbx_strand_id
1 'polypeptide(L)'
;MLKGLTIFLLENTGLEKNLQSQIIELIIQQGFYLLTTQICDLSAINKLKDKLGWTELIERELLASSGILIVAFDVFPLPPTSAQLDNARILKAKELNRYLNHPQVTSNSAQILHSTANSEQAWTILQIFFPNHIDSIFQKIKQIKISFATHYPVLKNLSSGLARRAKVELIKYQKKLAVKKTFRLGCERFLQRELFVMKELSKLRSEIPPLLDCARSFVIYPYYQDTLNFTSSENKQIPLEIVQQSMEILYFFYELGYALIDFHPQNLLLDREKGLKIIDFEFLYRYKVKPKSFEKSYDLTGIPQDFDGDIPIRSLSAKRLIRIRSYQTVWQPYIGLELHELLDKLSF
;
A
#
# COMPACT_ATOMS: atom_id res chain seq x y z
N MET A 1 8.02 2.48 -24.67
CA MET A 1 7.57 3.57 -23.77
C MET A 1 7.72 3.15 -22.31
N LEU A 2 8.28 4.00 -21.44
CA LEU A 2 8.53 3.71 -20.02
C LEU A 2 7.29 3.98 -19.15
N LYS A 3 6.18 3.28 -19.42
CA LYS A 3 4.94 3.44 -18.65
C LYS A 3 5.20 3.31 -17.15
N GLY A 4 4.72 4.27 -16.37
CA GLY A 4 4.95 4.36 -14.92
C GLY A 4 6.11 5.28 -14.51
N LEU A 5 6.93 5.77 -15.45
CA LEU A 5 7.91 6.83 -15.19
C LEU A 5 7.15 8.15 -14.91
N THR A 6 7.53 8.83 -13.83
CA THR A 6 6.94 10.12 -13.44
C THR A 6 8.03 11.01 -12.89
N ILE A 7 8.00 12.29 -13.25
CA ILE A 7 8.83 13.29 -12.60
C ILE A 7 7.94 14.20 -11.79
N PHE A 8 8.28 14.37 -10.52
CA PHE A 8 7.67 15.35 -9.63
C PHE A 8 8.60 16.56 -9.48
N LEU A 9 8.02 17.75 -9.41
CA LEU A 9 8.74 18.97 -9.04
C LEU A 9 8.26 19.42 -7.67
N LEU A 10 9.17 19.44 -6.70
CA LEU A 10 8.97 20.09 -5.41
C LEU A 10 9.48 21.52 -5.49
N GLU A 11 8.61 22.49 -5.26
CA GLU A 11 8.93 23.92 -5.26
C GLU A 11 9.76 24.36 -4.05
N ASN A 12 10.46 25.50 -4.18
CA ASN A 12 11.23 26.13 -3.09
C ASN A 12 10.44 26.25 -1.78
N THR A 13 9.16 26.63 -1.83
CA THR A 13 8.28 26.74 -0.65
C THR A 13 8.22 25.43 0.16
N GLY A 14 8.27 24.28 -0.53
CA GLY A 14 8.34 22.98 0.14
C GLY A 14 9.72 22.68 0.74
N LEU A 15 10.79 23.19 0.12
CA LEU A 15 12.16 23.09 0.62
C LEU A 15 12.38 23.96 1.85
N GLU A 16 11.91 25.20 1.84
CA GLU A 16 11.97 26.13 2.98
C GLU A 16 11.23 25.58 4.21
N LYS A 17 10.17 24.80 3.98
CA LYS A 17 9.44 24.08 5.03
C LYS A 17 10.05 22.74 5.43
N ASN A 18 11.24 22.39 4.91
CA ASN A 18 11.92 21.12 5.13
C ASN A 18 11.06 19.87 4.82
N LEU A 19 10.18 19.96 3.80
CA LEU A 19 9.23 18.88 3.47
C LEU A 19 9.78 17.83 2.51
N GLN A 20 11.00 18.00 2.00
CA GLN A 20 11.59 17.10 1.00
C GLN A 20 11.50 15.62 1.38
N SER A 21 12.01 15.26 2.57
CA SER A 21 12.03 13.86 3.03
C SER A 21 10.61 13.29 3.18
N GLN A 22 9.68 14.09 3.71
CA GLN A 22 8.28 13.68 3.89
C GLN A 22 7.58 13.45 2.55
N ILE A 23 7.84 14.30 1.56
CA ILE A 23 7.25 14.18 0.22
C ILE A 23 7.81 12.96 -0.52
N ILE A 24 9.12 12.75 -0.45
CA ILE A 24 9.75 11.55 -1.03
C ILE A 24 9.17 10.30 -0.37
N GLU A 25 9.04 10.28 0.95
CA GLU A 25 8.44 9.17 1.68
C GLU A 25 6.99 8.92 1.24
N LEU A 26 6.19 9.98 1.08
CA LEU A 26 4.81 9.86 0.57
C LEU A 26 4.76 9.26 -0.84
N ILE A 27 5.63 9.70 -1.75
CA ILE A 27 5.74 9.16 -3.11
C ILE A 27 6.06 7.66 -3.04
N ILE A 28 7.01 7.26 -2.19
CA ILE A 28 7.38 5.85 -1.98
C ILE A 28 6.23 5.05 -1.37
N GLN A 29 5.57 5.58 -0.34
CA GLN A 29 4.39 4.98 0.30
C GLN A 29 3.22 4.82 -0.69
N GLN A 30 3.15 5.68 -1.71
CA GLN A 30 2.19 5.50 -2.79
C GLN A 30 2.53 4.36 -3.72
N GLY A 31 3.75 3.80 -3.68
CA GLY A 31 4.17 2.65 -4.48
C GLY A 31 5.22 3.00 -5.54
N PHE A 32 5.70 4.23 -5.61
CA PHE A 32 6.76 4.60 -6.55
C PHE A 32 8.13 4.19 -6.00
N TYR A 33 9.04 3.79 -6.89
CA TYR A 33 10.47 3.71 -6.61
C TYR A 33 11.12 5.06 -6.88
N LEU A 34 11.89 5.57 -5.92
CA LEU A 34 12.75 6.73 -6.14
C LEU A 34 13.97 6.30 -6.97
N LEU A 35 14.19 6.95 -8.12
CA LEU A 35 15.31 6.63 -9.00
C LEU A 35 16.48 7.60 -8.80
N THR A 36 16.18 8.90 -8.74
CA THR A 36 17.15 9.97 -8.47
C THR A 36 16.43 11.28 -8.13
N THR A 37 17.16 12.26 -7.61
CA THR A 37 16.71 13.63 -7.38
C THR A 37 17.74 14.62 -7.89
N GLN A 38 17.32 15.82 -8.32
CA GLN A 38 18.22 16.89 -8.72
C GLN A 38 17.65 18.25 -8.34
N ILE A 39 18.50 19.11 -7.78
CA ILE A 39 18.15 20.51 -7.55
C ILE A 39 18.13 21.22 -8.90
N CYS A 40 17.09 22.00 -9.16
CA CYS A 40 16.96 22.86 -10.32
C CYS A 40 16.93 24.33 -9.88
N ASP A 41 17.54 25.20 -10.68
CA ASP A 41 17.45 26.64 -10.51
C ASP A 41 16.21 27.22 -11.24
N LEU A 42 16.00 28.52 -11.10
CA LEU A 42 14.89 29.21 -11.77
C LEU A 42 14.94 29.08 -13.30
N SER A 43 16.13 29.06 -13.92
CA SER A 43 16.28 28.92 -15.37
C SER A 43 15.77 27.55 -15.85
N ALA A 44 16.16 26.50 -15.12
CA ALA A 44 15.68 25.14 -15.33
C ALA A 44 14.17 25.02 -15.16
N ILE A 45 13.61 25.64 -14.12
CA ILE A 45 12.15 25.65 -13.88
C ILE A 45 11.41 26.36 -15.02
N ASN A 46 11.90 27.51 -15.49
CA ASN A 46 11.27 28.23 -16.60
C ASN A 46 11.28 27.39 -17.90
N LYS A 47 12.38 26.70 -18.21
CA LYS A 47 12.43 25.76 -19.35
C LYS A 47 11.40 24.62 -19.24
N LEU A 48 11.06 24.18 -18.02
CA LEU A 48 10.01 23.18 -17.79
C LEU A 48 8.62 23.75 -18.07
N LYS A 49 8.36 24.99 -17.64
CA LYS A 49 7.07 25.66 -17.86
C LYS A 49 6.72 25.70 -19.34
N ASP A 50 7.67 26.16 -20.17
CA ASP A 50 7.49 26.29 -21.61
C ASP A 50 7.19 24.95 -22.30
N LYS A 51 7.87 23.88 -21.87
CA LYS A 51 7.75 22.56 -22.52
C LYS A 51 6.55 21.74 -22.10
N LEU A 52 6.07 21.91 -20.88
CA LEU A 52 5.04 21.04 -20.31
C LEU A 52 3.65 21.66 -20.29
N GLY A 53 3.54 22.93 -20.70
CA GLY A 53 2.27 23.66 -20.61
C GLY A 53 1.77 23.70 -19.16
N TRP A 54 2.68 23.74 -18.18
CA TRP A 54 2.34 23.95 -16.77
C TRP A 54 1.92 25.41 -16.58
N THR A 55 0.80 25.79 -17.17
CA THR A 55 0.28 27.17 -17.19
C THR A 55 -0.25 27.61 -15.84
N GLU A 56 -0.69 26.69 -14.97
CA GLU A 56 -1.03 27.01 -13.57
C GLU A 56 0.17 27.49 -12.74
N LEU A 57 1.40 27.21 -13.18
CA LEU A 57 2.66 27.75 -12.63
C LEU A 57 2.99 29.15 -13.18
N ILE A 58 2.25 29.65 -14.18
CA ILE A 58 2.49 30.91 -14.89
C ILE A 58 1.67 32.05 -14.26
N GLU A 59 0.45 31.78 -13.78
CA GLU A 59 -0.40 32.82 -13.16
C GLU A 59 0.02 33.18 -11.73
N ARG A 60 0.81 32.34 -11.09
CA ARG A 60 1.44 32.65 -9.81
C ARG A 60 2.84 33.17 -10.08
N GLU A 61 3.06 34.46 -9.87
CA GLU A 61 4.39 35.07 -9.67
C GLU A 61 5.07 34.42 -8.44
N LEU A 62 5.45 33.16 -8.55
CA LEU A 62 6.10 32.41 -7.48
C LEU A 62 7.61 32.59 -7.62
N LEU A 63 8.13 33.36 -6.66
CA LEU A 63 9.50 33.58 -6.23
C LEU A 63 10.28 32.28 -5.89
N ALA A 64 10.18 31.23 -6.70
CA ALA A 64 10.97 30.01 -6.50
C ALA A 64 12.34 30.20 -7.16
N SER A 65 13.35 30.59 -6.37
CA SER A 65 14.75 30.65 -6.81
C SER A 65 15.30 29.26 -7.20
N SER A 66 14.71 28.18 -6.67
CA SER A 66 15.11 26.80 -6.91
C SER A 66 13.98 25.79 -6.67
N GLY A 67 14.21 24.52 -7.00
CA GLY A 67 13.29 23.42 -6.75
C GLY A 67 14.02 22.08 -6.78
N ILE A 68 13.30 20.97 -6.57
CA ILE A 68 13.85 19.62 -6.71
C ILE A 68 13.00 18.82 -7.69
N LEU A 69 13.65 18.30 -8.73
CA LEU A 69 13.12 17.26 -9.58
C LEU A 69 13.32 15.90 -8.93
N ILE A 70 12.23 15.15 -8.79
CA ILE A 70 12.21 13.81 -8.21
C ILE A 70 11.82 12.85 -9.34
N VAL A 71 12.76 12.00 -9.76
CA VAL A 71 12.50 10.98 -10.79
C VAL A 71 12.04 9.72 -10.09
N ALA A 72 10.83 9.29 -10.42
CA ALA A 72 10.16 8.17 -9.77
C ALA A 72 9.59 7.19 -10.80
N PHE A 73 9.48 5.91 -10.42
CA PHE A 73 8.96 4.87 -11.29
C PHE A 73 7.98 3.96 -10.57
N ASP A 74 6.81 3.74 -11.15
CA ASP A 74 5.86 2.75 -10.68
C ASP A 74 5.90 1.50 -11.58
N VAL A 75 6.37 0.38 -11.02
CA VAL A 75 6.41 -0.89 -11.76
C VAL A 75 5.03 -1.49 -12.03
N PHE A 76 4.00 -1.00 -11.32
CA PHE A 76 2.63 -1.47 -11.43
C PHE A 76 1.66 -0.26 -11.48
N PRO A 77 1.72 0.52 -12.59
CA PRO A 77 0.92 1.73 -12.76
C PRO A 77 -0.56 1.41 -12.72
N LEU A 78 -1.33 2.25 -12.03
CA LEU A 78 -2.78 2.12 -12.01
C LEU A 78 -3.36 2.56 -13.34
N PRO A 79 -4.39 1.87 -13.87
CA PRO A 79 -5.12 2.33 -15.04
C PRO A 79 -5.53 3.79 -14.87
N PRO A 80 -5.35 4.64 -15.88
CA PRO A 80 -5.64 6.05 -15.75
C PRO A 80 -7.15 6.32 -15.67
N THR A 81 -7.52 7.39 -14.98
CA THR A 81 -8.91 7.87 -14.90
C THR A 81 -9.26 8.87 -16.00
N SER A 82 -8.26 9.35 -16.76
CA SER A 82 -8.42 10.28 -17.88
C SER A 82 -7.42 9.93 -18.99
N ALA A 83 -7.71 10.30 -20.23
CA ALA A 83 -6.85 9.99 -21.39
C ALA A 83 -5.46 10.65 -21.33
N GLN A 84 -5.30 11.72 -20.55
CA GLN A 84 -4.04 12.47 -20.44
C GLN A 84 -3.06 11.87 -19.43
N LEU A 85 -3.54 11.04 -18.50
CA LEU A 85 -2.72 10.36 -17.53
C LEU A 85 -2.41 8.93 -18.00
N ASP A 86 -1.23 8.41 -17.67
CA ASP A 86 -0.91 6.99 -17.89
C ASP A 86 -0.78 6.18 -16.57
N ASN A 87 -0.84 6.88 -15.43
CA ASN A 87 -0.80 6.30 -14.09
C ASN A 87 -1.68 7.09 -13.10
N ALA A 88 -2.84 6.54 -12.72
CA ALA A 88 -3.75 7.20 -11.76
C ALA A 88 -3.15 7.37 -10.35
N ARG A 89 -2.05 6.68 -10.01
CA ARG A 89 -1.36 6.81 -8.72
C ARG A 89 -0.74 8.20 -8.53
N ILE A 90 -0.47 8.91 -9.62
CA ILE A 90 0.04 10.29 -9.62
C ILE A 90 -0.94 11.22 -8.88
N LEU A 91 -2.25 11.09 -9.13
CA LEU A 91 -3.27 11.90 -8.46
C LEU A 91 -3.29 11.66 -6.95
N LYS A 92 -3.13 10.40 -6.54
CA LYS A 92 -3.06 10.02 -5.11
C LYS A 92 -1.83 10.63 -4.44
N ALA A 93 -0.68 10.66 -5.10
CA ALA A 93 0.50 11.34 -4.56
C ALA A 93 0.27 12.85 -4.37
N LYS A 94 -0.40 13.50 -5.33
CA LYS A 94 -0.75 14.93 -5.25
C LYS A 94 -1.77 15.26 -4.14
N GLU A 95 -2.78 14.42 -3.94
CA GLU A 95 -3.77 14.59 -2.86
C GLU A 95 -3.11 14.58 -1.47
N LEU A 96 -2.10 13.74 -1.28
CA LEU A 96 -1.40 13.63 0.00
C LEU A 96 -0.56 14.87 0.30
N ASN A 97 0.05 15.46 -0.74
CA ASN A 97 0.75 16.72 -0.62
C ASN A 97 -0.20 17.86 -0.20
N ARG A 98 -1.42 17.91 -0.72
CA ARG A 98 -2.41 18.94 -0.31
C ARG A 98 -2.68 18.90 1.20
N TYR A 99 -2.68 17.72 1.80
CA TYR A 99 -2.88 17.55 3.23
C TYR A 99 -1.67 17.97 4.08
N LEU A 100 -0.44 17.67 3.65
CA LEU A 100 0.77 18.15 4.36
C LEU A 100 0.84 19.68 4.41
N ASN A 101 0.20 20.35 3.47
CA ASN A 101 0.13 21.81 3.41
C ASN A 101 -1.00 22.41 4.27
N HIS A 102 -1.79 21.61 4.99
CA HIS A 102 -2.94 22.09 5.76
C HIS A 102 -3.01 21.53 7.18
N PRO A 103 -2.76 22.39 8.19
CA PRO A 103 -3.79 22.53 9.24
C PRO A 103 -4.36 23.95 9.42
N GLN A 104 -3.84 25.01 8.77
CA GLN A 104 -4.13 26.39 9.21
C GLN A 104 -4.35 27.50 8.15
N VAL A 105 -4.50 27.26 6.84
CA VAL A 105 -4.51 28.38 5.86
C VAL A 105 -5.76 28.46 4.99
N THR A 106 -6.44 29.60 5.04
CA THR A 106 -7.56 29.98 4.18
C THR A 106 -7.23 29.93 2.68
N SER A 107 -8.12 29.31 1.89
CA SER A 107 -8.44 29.51 0.46
C SER A 107 -7.37 29.68 -0.63
N ASN A 108 -6.07 29.73 -0.34
CA ASN A 108 -5.04 29.99 -1.36
C ASN A 108 -3.78 29.13 -1.22
N SER A 109 -3.91 27.88 -0.76
CA SER A 109 -2.77 26.97 -0.61
C SER A 109 -2.11 26.68 -1.96
N ALA A 110 -0.89 27.19 -2.16
CA ALA A 110 -0.08 26.88 -3.33
C ALA A 110 0.26 25.39 -3.38
N GLN A 111 0.06 24.76 -4.54
CA GLN A 111 0.42 23.36 -4.73
C GLN A 111 1.94 23.25 -4.83
N ILE A 112 2.62 22.90 -3.74
CA ILE A 112 4.10 22.81 -3.71
C ILE A 112 4.69 21.62 -4.49
N LEU A 113 3.84 20.70 -4.96
CA LEU A 113 4.25 19.47 -5.65
C LEU A 113 3.53 19.34 -6.99
N HIS A 114 4.30 19.43 -8.06
CA HIS A 114 3.85 19.21 -9.43
C HIS A 114 4.28 17.83 -9.93
N SER A 115 3.68 17.37 -11.02
CA SER A 115 4.08 16.13 -11.66
C SER A 115 3.81 16.20 -13.16
N THR A 116 4.57 15.41 -13.91
CA THR A 116 4.23 15.09 -15.30
C THR A 116 2.88 14.38 -15.39
N ALA A 117 2.16 14.58 -16.49
CA ALA A 117 0.89 13.92 -16.74
C ALA A 117 1.09 12.45 -17.14
N ASN A 118 2.13 12.17 -17.93
CA ASN A 118 2.42 10.84 -18.45
C ASN A 118 3.93 10.60 -18.61
N SER A 119 4.29 9.36 -18.98
CA SER A 119 5.68 8.93 -19.14
C SER A 119 6.40 9.58 -20.33
N GLU A 120 5.70 10.11 -21.33
CA GLU A 120 6.31 10.84 -22.46
C GLU A 120 6.80 12.22 -22.03
N GLN A 121 6.00 12.95 -21.26
CA GLN A 121 6.43 14.19 -20.62
C GLN A 121 7.60 13.94 -19.66
N ALA A 122 7.51 12.89 -18.83
CA ALA A 122 8.59 12.51 -17.92
C ALA A 122 9.90 12.20 -18.67
N TRP A 123 9.79 11.51 -19.80
CA TRP A 123 10.93 11.23 -20.66
C TRP A 123 11.57 12.50 -21.23
N THR A 124 10.75 13.44 -21.72
CA THR A 124 11.23 14.72 -22.26
C THR A 124 12.04 15.50 -21.23
N ILE A 125 11.55 15.58 -19.98
CA ILE A 125 12.26 16.21 -18.87
C ILE A 125 13.55 15.46 -18.56
N LEU A 126 13.51 14.13 -18.53
CA LEU A 126 14.68 13.29 -18.25
C LEU A 126 15.83 13.60 -19.21
N GLN A 127 15.54 13.75 -20.50
CA GLN A 127 16.54 14.07 -21.53
C GLN A 127 17.18 15.45 -21.34
N ILE A 128 16.45 16.41 -20.79
CA ILE A 128 16.92 17.78 -20.59
C ILE A 128 17.74 17.90 -19.32
N PHE A 129 17.23 17.35 -18.21
CA PHE A 129 17.79 17.60 -16.88
C PHE A 129 18.72 16.50 -16.39
N PHE A 130 18.58 15.29 -16.91
CA PHE A 130 19.34 14.11 -16.48
C PHE A 130 20.09 13.40 -17.63
N PRO A 131 20.67 14.10 -18.64
CA PRO A 131 21.23 13.43 -19.82
C PRO A 131 22.31 12.39 -19.47
N ASN A 132 23.12 12.68 -18.44
CA ASN A 132 24.22 11.80 -18.00
C ASN A 132 23.74 10.66 -17.08
N HIS A 133 22.48 10.67 -16.64
CA HIS A 133 21.92 9.65 -15.74
C HIS A 133 20.94 8.71 -16.42
N ILE A 134 20.61 8.94 -17.69
CA ILE A 134 19.63 8.16 -18.45
C ILE A 134 19.91 6.66 -18.35
N ASP A 135 21.14 6.23 -18.68
CA ASP A 135 21.49 4.81 -18.70
C ASP A 135 21.34 4.16 -17.32
N SER A 136 21.85 4.82 -16.27
CA SER A 136 21.69 4.38 -14.88
C SER A 136 20.21 4.23 -14.49
N ILE A 137 19.38 5.22 -14.84
CA ILE A 137 17.94 5.20 -14.58
C ILE A 137 17.26 4.02 -15.31
N PHE A 138 17.61 3.77 -16.57
CA PHE A 138 17.11 2.61 -17.30
C PHE A 138 17.53 1.28 -16.68
N GLN A 139 18.79 1.15 -16.25
CA GLN A 139 19.25 -0.06 -15.59
C GLN A 139 18.48 -0.32 -14.29
N LYS A 140 18.24 0.72 -13.47
CA LYS A 140 17.40 0.62 -12.27
C LYS A 140 15.98 0.17 -12.62
N ILE A 141 15.33 0.79 -13.61
CA ILE A 141 13.99 0.40 -14.06
C ILE A 141 13.96 -1.06 -14.52
N LYS A 142 14.97 -1.50 -15.28
CA LYS A 142 15.08 -2.87 -15.77
C LYS A 142 15.18 -3.86 -14.60
N GLN A 143 16.04 -3.58 -13.62
CA GLN A 143 16.17 -4.41 -12.42
C GLN A 143 14.85 -4.52 -11.65
N ILE A 144 14.17 -3.38 -11.42
CA ILE A 144 12.87 -3.32 -10.76
C ILE A 144 11.82 -4.17 -11.51
N LYS A 145 11.78 -4.07 -12.84
CA LYS A 145 10.85 -4.86 -13.66
C LYS A 145 11.13 -6.36 -13.55
N ILE A 146 12.40 -6.76 -13.60
CA ILE A 146 12.79 -8.17 -13.48
C ILE A 146 12.41 -8.72 -12.10
N SER A 147 12.70 -7.99 -11.02
CA SER A 147 12.40 -8.46 -9.66
C SER A 147 10.90 -8.58 -9.36
N PHE A 148 10.07 -7.79 -10.06
CA PHE A 148 8.61 -7.78 -9.91
C PHE A 148 7.87 -8.63 -10.96
N ALA A 149 8.60 -9.21 -11.91
CA ALA A 149 8.03 -10.06 -12.95
C ALA A 149 7.49 -11.38 -12.37
N THR A 150 6.51 -11.94 -13.06
CA THR A 150 5.97 -13.27 -12.75
C THR A 150 6.32 -14.23 -13.86
N HIS A 151 7.11 -15.25 -13.52
CA HIS A 151 7.61 -16.28 -14.44
C HIS A 151 6.69 -17.51 -14.50
N TYR A 152 5.48 -17.41 -13.97
CA TYR A 152 4.43 -18.44 -14.03
C TYR A 152 3.30 -17.96 -14.95
N PRO A 153 2.53 -18.87 -15.57
CA PRO A 153 1.32 -18.50 -16.30
C PRO A 153 0.33 -17.80 -15.34
N VAL A 154 0.09 -16.51 -15.58
CA VAL A 154 -0.87 -15.70 -14.82
C VAL A 154 -2.26 -15.88 -15.42
N LEU A 155 -3.21 -16.32 -14.60
CA LEU A 155 -4.61 -16.53 -15.00
C LEU A 155 -5.47 -15.32 -14.67
N LYS A 156 -5.19 -14.65 -13.55
CA LYS A 156 -5.94 -13.47 -13.10
C LYS A 156 -5.07 -12.61 -12.19
N ASN A 157 -5.20 -11.28 -12.31
CA ASN A 157 -4.69 -10.36 -11.31
C ASN A 157 -5.70 -10.25 -10.16
N LEU A 158 -5.28 -10.59 -8.95
CA LEU A 158 -6.07 -10.55 -7.72
C LEU A 158 -5.73 -9.33 -6.84
N SER A 159 -4.80 -8.47 -7.27
CA SER A 159 -4.40 -7.30 -6.50
C SER A 159 -5.60 -6.38 -6.29
N SER A 160 -5.86 -5.99 -5.04
CA SER A 160 -6.72 -4.84 -4.78
C SER A 160 -6.14 -3.62 -5.50
N GLY A 161 -6.98 -2.74 -6.03
CA GLY A 161 -6.63 -1.66 -6.99
C GLY A 161 -5.61 -0.61 -6.53
N LEU A 162 -4.90 -0.84 -5.42
CA LEU A 162 -3.79 -0.03 -4.93
C LEU A 162 -2.43 -0.69 -5.16
N ALA A 163 -2.27 -2.01 -4.98
CA ALA A 163 -1.02 -2.77 -5.18
C ALA A 163 0.27 -2.00 -4.79
N ARG A 164 0.26 -1.32 -3.62
CA ARG A 164 1.30 -0.37 -3.20
C ARG A 164 2.59 -1.09 -2.82
N ARG A 165 2.49 -2.17 -2.05
CA ARG A 165 3.63 -2.96 -1.57
C ARG A 165 3.82 -4.26 -2.34
N ALA A 166 2.73 -4.86 -2.78
CA ALA A 166 2.75 -6.13 -3.49
C ALA A 166 1.67 -6.17 -4.58
N LYS A 167 1.90 -7.01 -5.58
CA LYS A 167 0.84 -7.51 -6.46
C LYS A 167 0.48 -8.94 -6.05
N VAL A 168 -0.79 -9.29 -6.23
CA VAL A 168 -1.32 -10.63 -5.98
C VAL A 168 -1.88 -11.16 -7.29
N GLU A 169 -1.47 -12.36 -7.68
CA GLU A 169 -1.82 -12.99 -8.95
C GLU A 169 -2.27 -14.43 -8.72
N LEU A 170 -3.34 -14.84 -9.38
CA LEU A 170 -3.69 -16.25 -9.56
C LEU A 170 -2.82 -16.81 -10.67
N ILE A 171 -2.08 -17.87 -10.37
CA ILE A 171 -1.13 -18.50 -11.29
C ILE A 171 -1.39 -20.00 -11.42
N LYS A 172 -0.90 -20.58 -12.53
CA LYS A 172 -0.73 -22.03 -12.66
C LYS A 172 0.63 -22.44 -12.09
N TYR A 173 0.63 -23.09 -10.93
CA TYR A 173 1.83 -23.57 -10.23
C TYR A 173 1.79 -25.10 -10.15
N GLN A 174 2.80 -25.79 -10.73
CA GLN A 174 2.89 -27.26 -10.72
C GLN A 174 1.56 -27.96 -11.13
N LYS A 175 0.92 -27.48 -12.20
CA LYS A 175 -0.39 -27.94 -12.72
C LYS A 175 -1.61 -27.65 -11.83
N LYS A 176 -1.45 -26.99 -10.68
CA LYS A 176 -2.54 -26.57 -9.78
C LYS A 176 -2.72 -25.06 -9.78
N LEU A 177 -3.85 -24.58 -9.26
CA LEU A 177 -4.08 -23.17 -9.00
C LEU A 177 -3.38 -22.75 -7.71
N ALA A 178 -2.68 -21.61 -7.76
CA ALA A 178 -2.02 -21.03 -6.60
C ALA A 178 -2.08 -19.50 -6.65
N VAL A 179 -1.96 -18.86 -5.49
CA VAL A 179 -1.83 -17.42 -5.38
C VAL A 179 -0.37 -17.08 -5.17
N LYS A 180 0.16 -16.18 -6.02
CA LYS A 180 1.50 -15.60 -5.87
C LYS A 180 1.37 -14.15 -5.44
N LYS A 181 1.89 -13.83 -4.25
CA LYS A 181 2.02 -12.44 -3.76
C LYS A 181 3.48 -12.01 -3.95
N THR A 182 3.70 -11.06 -4.84
CA THR A 182 5.04 -10.53 -5.18
C THR A 182 5.20 -9.14 -4.58
N PHE A 183 6.17 -8.98 -3.69
CA PHE A 183 6.49 -7.74 -3.00
C PHE A 183 7.46 -6.88 -3.82
N ARG A 184 7.31 -5.57 -3.71
CA ARG A 184 8.23 -4.57 -4.24
C ARG A 184 9.57 -4.61 -3.49
N LEU A 185 10.64 -4.18 -4.15
CA LEU A 185 11.93 -3.98 -3.45
C LEU A 185 11.75 -2.92 -2.35
N GLY A 186 12.35 -3.13 -1.19
CA GLY A 186 12.15 -2.30 0.01
C GLY A 186 10.95 -2.70 0.87
N CYS A 187 10.14 -3.69 0.42
CA CYS A 187 9.02 -4.24 1.17
C CYS A 187 9.34 -5.60 1.82
N GLU A 188 10.61 -5.94 1.99
CA GLU A 188 11.06 -7.25 2.47
C GLU A 188 10.51 -7.57 3.87
N ARG A 189 10.40 -6.56 4.76
CA ARG A 189 9.84 -6.76 6.11
C ARG A 189 8.38 -7.25 6.11
N PHE A 190 7.58 -6.81 5.13
CA PHE A 190 6.18 -7.23 4.95
C PHE A 190 6.13 -8.70 4.50
N LEU A 191 7.02 -9.06 3.56
CA LEU A 191 7.22 -10.44 3.13
C LEU A 191 7.68 -11.34 4.28
N GLN A 192 8.62 -10.89 5.13
CA GLN A 192 9.11 -11.69 6.25
C GLN A 192 8.02 -12.03 7.26
N ARG A 193 7.06 -11.12 7.51
CA ARG A 193 5.90 -11.38 8.37
C ARG A 193 5.00 -12.46 7.79
N GLU A 194 4.67 -12.38 6.51
CA GLU A 194 3.89 -13.40 5.80
C GLU A 194 4.59 -14.76 5.83
N LEU A 195 5.89 -14.78 5.55
CA LEU A 195 6.70 -15.99 5.62
C LEU A 195 6.73 -16.60 7.01
N PHE A 196 6.89 -15.78 8.05
CA PHE A 196 6.87 -16.25 9.43
C PHE A 196 5.55 -16.95 9.75
N VAL A 197 4.42 -16.31 9.43
CA VAL A 197 3.09 -16.89 9.69
C VAL A 197 2.90 -18.19 8.90
N MET A 198 3.21 -18.20 7.61
CA MET A 198 3.00 -19.38 6.76
C MET A 198 3.99 -20.53 7.01
N LYS A 199 5.20 -20.26 7.51
CA LYS A 199 6.19 -21.32 7.82
C LYS A 199 6.02 -21.90 9.21
N GLU A 200 5.72 -21.05 10.19
CA GLU A 200 5.70 -21.44 11.59
C GLU A 200 4.29 -21.76 12.06
N LEU A 201 3.31 -20.92 11.73
CA LEU A 201 1.98 -20.98 12.36
C LEU A 201 0.96 -21.79 11.56
N SER A 202 1.16 -21.97 10.25
CA SER A 202 0.26 -22.79 9.42
C SER A 202 0.21 -24.27 9.81
N LYS A 203 1.21 -24.75 10.57
CA LYS A 203 1.26 -26.11 11.10
C LYS A 203 0.38 -26.28 12.34
N LEU A 204 0.06 -25.17 13.00
CA LEU A 204 -0.70 -25.13 14.25
C LEU A 204 -2.17 -24.80 14.02
N ARG A 205 -2.46 -24.02 12.98
CA ARG A 205 -3.81 -23.58 12.63
C ARG A 205 -4.09 -23.82 11.15
N SER A 206 -5.16 -24.56 10.87
CA SER A 206 -5.58 -24.90 9.52
C SER A 206 -6.08 -23.69 8.72
N GLU A 207 -6.50 -22.64 9.42
CA GLU A 207 -7.02 -21.38 8.91
C GLU A 207 -5.93 -20.52 8.27
N ILE A 208 -4.66 -20.83 8.54
CA ILE A 208 -3.52 -20.16 7.92
C ILE A 208 -3.11 -20.98 6.68
N PRO A 209 -3.09 -20.38 5.46
CA PRO A 209 -2.62 -21.07 4.27
C PRO A 209 -1.21 -21.63 4.43
N PRO A 210 -0.97 -22.89 4.02
CA PRO A 210 0.39 -23.43 4.01
C PRO A 210 1.22 -22.76 2.90
N LEU A 211 2.52 -22.64 3.14
CA LEU A 211 3.47 -22.15 2.14
C LEU A 211 3.74 -23.24 1.08
N LEU A 212 3.54 -22.92 -0.21
CA LEU A 212 3.90 -23.82 -1.32
C LEU A 212 5.32 -23.54 -1.85
N ASP A 213 5.69 -22.28 -1.95
CA ASP A 213 7.00 -21.83 -2.43
C ASP A 213 7.28 -20.40 -1.97
N CYS A 214 8.55 -20.01 -1.94
CA CYS A 214 8.95 -18.63 -1.65
C CYS A 214 10.30 -18.27 -2.26
N ALA A 215 10.49 -16.97 -2.46
CA ALA A 215 11.80 -16.40 -2.77
C ALA A 215 12.00 -15.08 -2.03
N ARG A 216 13.09 -14.37 -2.35
CA ARG A 216 13.41 -13.07 -1.74
C ARG A 216 12.36 -11.98 -1.96
N SER A 217 11.47 -12.14 -2.95
CA SER A 217 10.45 -11.14 -3.30
C SER A 217 9.03 -11.69 -3.38
N PHE A 218 8.78 -12.97 -3.07
CA PHE A 218 7.42 -13.51 -3.18
C PHE A 218 7.14 -14.68 -2.23
N VAL A 219 5.85 -14.90 -2.01
CA VAL A 219 5.28 -16.15 -1.49
C VAL A 219 4.27 -16.73 -2.47
N ILE A 220 4.16 -18.06 -2.49
CA ILE A 220 3.13 -18.81 -3.19
C ILE A 220 2.40 -19.68 -2.17
N TYR A 221 1.07 -19.62 -2.17
CA TYR A 221 0.20 -20.43 -1.31
C TYR A 221 -1.01 -20.94 -2.13
N PRO A 222 -1.78 -21.94 -1.63
CA PRO A 222 -2.89 -22.49 -2.38
C PRO A 222 -3.93 -21.43 -2.73
N TYR A 223 -4.56 -21.59 -3.89
CA TYR A 223 -5.77 -20.85 -4.21
C TYR A 223 -6.97 -21.49 -3.49
N TYR A 224 -7.81 -20.66 -2.90
CA TYR A 224 -9.05 -21.05 -2.24
C TYR A 224 -10.22 -20.42 -2.99
N GLN A 225 -11.26 -21.22 -3.25
CA GLN A 225 -12.46 -20.73 -3.90
C GLN A 225 -13.35 -20.09 -2.83
N ASP A 226 -13.23 -18.78 -2.69
CA ASP A 226 -14.00 -18.04 -1.70
C ASP A 226 -15.49 -18.08 -2.02
N THR A 227 -16.24 -18.70 -1.10
CA THR A 227 -17.70 -18.77 -1.13
C THR A 227 -18.34 -17.74 -0.20
N LEU A 228 -17.56 -17.13 0.71
CA LEU A 228 -18.03 -16.00 1.49
C LEU A 228 -18.27 -14.80 0.57
N ASN A 229 -17.35 -14.56 -0.39
CA ASN A 229 -17.38 -13.46 -1.36
C ASN A 229 -17.72 -12.13 -0.67
N PHE A 230 -17.07 -11.86 0.46
CA PHE A 230 -17.40 -10.71 1.27
C PHE A 230 -16.89 -9.42 0.61
N THR A 231 -17.79 -8.45 0.45
CA THR A 231 -17.42 -7.07 0.11
C THR A 231 -18.06 -6.10 1.09
N SER A 232 -17.30 -5.10 1.52
CA SER A 232 -17.78 -4.12 2.52
C SER A 232 -18.91 -3.24 2.00
N SER A 233 -19.09 -3.16 0.67
CA SER A 233 -20.12 -2.36 0.00
C SER A 233 -21.51 -2.99 0.03
N GLU A 234 -21.61 -4.30 0.25
CA GLU A 234 -22.87 -5.03 0.10
C GLU A 234 -23.66 -5.16 1.42
N ASN A 235 -23.19 -4.58 2.53
CA ASN A 235 -23.79 -4.70 3.87
C ASN A 235 -24.17 -6.15 4.25
N LYS A 236 -23.45 -7.12 3.68
CA LYS A 236 -23.73 -8.54 3.85
C LYS A 236 -23.31 -8.95 5.26
N GLN A 237 -24.21 -9.60 5.98
CA GLN A 237 -23.90 -10.19 7.28
C GLN A 237 -22.98 -11.40 7.09
N ILE A 238 -22.03 -11.56 8.01
CA ILE A 238 -21.10 -12.69 8.04
C ILE A 238 -21.68 -13.76 8.97
N PRO A 239 -21.68 -15.04 8.59
CA PRO A 239 -22.15 -16.11 9.47
C PRO A 239 -21.41 -16.10 10.82
N LEU A 240 -22.16 -16.25 11.91
CA LEU A 240 -21.62 -16.15 13.26
C LEU A 240 -20.49 -17.16 13.51
N GLU A 241 -20.60 -18.36 12.97
CA GLU A 241 -19.59 -19.41 13.12
C GLU A 241 -18.25 -19.01 12.50
N ILE A 242 -18.27 -18.26 11.39
CA ILE A 242 -17.07 -17.75 10.73
C ILE A 242 -16.42 -16.63 11.54
N VAL A 243 -17.25 -15.78 12.15
CA VAL A 243 -16.80 -14.73 13.06
C VAL A 243 -16.16 -15.35 14.29
N GLN A 244 -16.79 -16.36 14.89
CA GLN A 244 -16.27 -17.07 16.05
C GLN A 244 -14.88 -17.68 15.76
N GLN A 245 -14.74 -18.43 14.66
CA GLN A 245 -13.44 -18.95 14.21
C GLN A 245 -12.40 -17.84 13.97
N SER A 246 -12.83 -16.69 13.46
CA SER A 246 -11.94 -15.54 13.25
C SER A 246 -11.46 -14.96 14.59
N MET A 247 -12.32 -14.87 15.59
CA MET A 247 -11.96 -14.42 16.94
C MET A 247 -11.05 -15.44 17.64
N GLU A 248 -11.25 -16.73 17.43
CA GLU A 248 -10.35 -17.78 17.92
C GLU A 248 -8.95 -17.72 17.31
N ILE A 249 -8.84 -17.31 16.04
CA ILE A 249 -7.53 -17.05 15.44
C ILE A 249 -6.90 -15.80 16.04
N LEU A 250 -7.65 -14.70 16.19
CA LEU A 250 -7.13 -13.49 16.84
C LEU A 250 -6.65 -13.78 18.27
N TYR A 251 -7.41 -14.55 19.04
CA TYR A 251 -7.02 -14.97 20.37
C TYR A 251 -5.72 -15.78 20.35
N PHE A 252 -5.58 -16.72 19.41
CA PHE A 252 -4.33 -17.46 19.22
C PHE A 252 -3.12 -16.55 18.92
N PHE A 253 -3.26 -15.56 18.04
CA PHE A 253 -2.17 -14.59 17.79
C PHE A 253 -1.86 -13.75 19.03
N TYR A 254 -2.89 -13.30 19.75
CA TYR A 254 -2.75 -12.58 21.00
C TYR A 254 -2.00 -13.41 22.05
N GLU A 255 -2.33 -14.69 22.20
CA GLU A 255 -1.63 -15.61 23.11
C GLU A 255 -0.15 -15.78 22.76
N LEU A 256 0.18 -15.84 21.48
CA LEU A 256 1.56 -15.84 20.99
C LEU A 256 2.28 -14.48 21.10
N GLY A 257 1.60 -13.43 21.57
CA GLY A 257 2.18 -12.10 21.75
C GLY A 257 2.20 -11.25 20.47
N TYR A 258 1.24 -11.47 19.57
CA TYR A 258 1.10 -10.73 18.31
C TYR A 258 -0.28 -10.08 18.14
N ALA A 259 -0.31 -9.05 17.29
CA ALA A 259 -1.51 -8.44 16.74
C ALA A 259 -1.49 -8.51 15.20
N LEU A 260 -2.66 -8.65 14.58
CA LEU A 260 -2.92 -8.55 13.15
C LEU A 260 -3.52 -7.18 12.78
N ILE A 261 -2.70 -6.13 12.73
CA ILE A 261 -3.12 -4.71 12.67
C ILE A 261 -4.10 -4.34 11.52
N ASP A 262 -4.13 -5.09 10.41
CA ASP A 262 -5.06 -4.86 9.28
C ASP A 262 -6.15 -5.95 9.19
N PHE A 263 -6.45 -6.68 10.27
CA PHE A 263 -7.39 -7.79 10.24
C PHE A 263 -8.85 -7.33 10.16
N HIS A 264 -9.52 -7.71 9.07
CA HIS A 264 -10.90 -7.37 8.80
C HIS A 264 -11.60 -8.44 7.96
N PRO A 265 -12.94 -8.43 7.84
CA PRO A 265 -13.68 -9.41 7.05
C PRO A 265 -13.19 -9.69 5.62
N GLN A 266 -12.65 -8.70 4.90
CA GLN A 266 -12.10 -8.95 3.54
C GLN A 266 -10.80 -9.78 3.52
N ASN A 267 -10.22 -10.10 4.69
CA ASN A 267 -9.10 -11.03 4.83
C ASN A 267 -9.57 -12.48 5.01
N LEU A 268 -10.89 -12.71 5.10
CA LEU A 268 -11.47 -14.04 5.25
C LEU A 268 -11.82 -14.61 3.88
N LEU A 269 -11.41 -15.85 3.64
CA LEU A 269 -11.85 -16.66 2.52
C LEU A 269 -12.53 -17.90 3.08
N LEU A 270 -13.74 -18.21 2.62
CA LEU A 270 -14.42 -19.44 3.00
C LEU A 270 -14.42 -20.43 1.84
N ASP A 271 -13.61 -21.48 1.95
CA ASP A 271 -13.58 -22.55 0.96
C ASP A 271 -14.48 -23.71 1.39
N ARG A 272 -15.26 -24.28 0.47
CA ARG A 272 -16.21 -25.36 0.79
C ARG A 272 -15.53 -26.63 1.31
N GLU A 273 -14.33 -26.93 0.80
CA GLU A 273 -13.59 -28.13 1.16
C GLU A 273 -12.56 -27.86 2.26
N LYS A 274 -11.97 -26.66 2.27
CA LYS A 274 -10.85 -26.33 3.16
C LYS A 274 -11.26 -25.51 4.37
N GLY A 275 -12.52 -25.07 4.45
CA GLY A 275 -13.02 -24.22 5.54
C GLY A 275 -12.49 -22.79 5.46
N LEU A 276 -12.51 -22.10 6.60
CA LEU A 276 -12.03 -20.73 6.72
C LEU A 276 -10.52 -20.64 6.43
N LYS A 277 -10.12 -19.58 5.73
CA LYS A 277 -8.74 -19.19 5.51
C LYS A 277 -8.56 -17.70 5.74
N ILE A 278 -7.48 -17.36 6.43
CA ILE A 278 -7.09 -15.98 6.70
C ILE A 278 -5.88 -15.64 5.86
N ILE A 279 -5.91 -14.48 5.21
CA ILE A 279 -4.84 -13.99 4.34
C ILE A 279 -4.38 -12.60 4.76
N ASP A 280 -3.23 -12.18 4.22
CA ASP A 280 -2.65 -10.84 4.37
C ASP A 280 -2.06 -10.57 5.77
N PHE A 281 -1.01 -11.31 6.13
CA PHE A 281 -0.31 -11.17 7.41
C PHE A 281 0.80 -10.11 7.41
N GLU A 282 0.86 -9.26 6.38
CA GLU A 282 1.97 -8.34 6.17
C GLU A 282 2.11 -7.27 7.26
N PHE A 283 1.06 -7.04 8.04
CA PHE A 283 1.03 -6.15 9.21
C PHE A 283 1.03 -6.88 10.56
N LEU A 284 1.49 -8.13 10.60
CA LEU A 284 1.74 -8.81 11.87
C LEU A 284 2.68 -7.98 12.74
N TYR A 285 2.23 -7.64 13.94
CA TYR A 285 2.96 -6.85 14.91
C TYR A 285 3.22 -7.67 16.16
N ARG A 286 4.47 -7.72 16.62
CA ARG A 286 4.81 -8.32 17.92
C ARG A 286 4.64 -7.27 18.99
N TYR A 287 3.84 -7.56 20.02
CA TYR A 287 3.66 -6.63 21.13
C TYR A 287 4.99 -6.33 21.81
N LYS A 288 5.29 -5.03 21.96
CA LYS A 288 6.31 -4.56 22.91
C LYS A 288 5.81 -4.67 24.35
N VAL A 289 4.54 -4.29 24.54
CA VAL A 289 3.79 -4.45 25.78
C VAL A 289 2.46 -5.11 25.40
N LYS A 290 2.32 -6.41 25.69
CA LYS A 290 1.09 -7.15 25.42
C LYS A 290 -0.02 -6.57 26.31
N PRO A 291 -1.20 -6.22 25.76
CA PRO A 291 -2.36 -5.84 26.58
C PRO A 291 -2.68 -6.92 27.61
N LYS A 292 -3.27 -6.53 28.75
CA LYS A 292 -3.54 -7.47 29.85
C LYS A 292 -4.62 -8.51 29.53
N SER A 293 -5.47 -8.23 28.54
CA SER A 293 -6.58 -9.09 28.16
C SER A 293 -6.81 -9.04 26.65
N PHE A 294 -7.43 -10.08 26.10
CA PHE A 294 -7.66 -10.22 24.67
C PHE A 294 -8.59 -9.13 24.13
N GLU A 295 -9.60 -8.73 24.91
CA GLU A 295 -10.54 -7.65 24.62
C GLU A 295 -9.85 -6.32 24.39
N LYS A 296 -8.63 -6.16 24.93
CA LYS A 296 -7.78 -4.96 24.80
C LYS A 296 -6.69 -5.12 23.75
N SER A 297 -6.72 -6.19 22.96
CA SER A 297 -5.82 -6.37 21.82
C SER A 297 -5.98 -5.25 20.81
N TYR A 298 -4.90 -4.95 20.07
CA TYR A 298 -4.92 -3.87 19.07
C TYR A 298 -5.87 -4.17 17.91
N ASP A 299 -6.12 -5.45 17.64
CA ASP A 299 -7.02 -5.93 16.59
C ASP A 299 -8.49 -5.61 16.89
N LEU A 300 -8.83 -5.52 18.18
CA LEU A 300 -10.19 -5.27 18.66
C LEU A 300 -10.40 -3.83 19.13
N THR A 301 -9.39 -3.17 19.67
CA THR A 301 -9.53 -1.81 20.23
C THR A 301 -8.86 -0.72 19.40
N GLY A 302 -8.10 -1.10 18.37
CA GLY A 302 -7.24 -0.20 17.63
C GLY A 302 -5.85 -0.06 18.25
N ILE A 303 -4.96 0.59 17.52
CA ILE A 303 -3.57 0.82 17.92
C ILE A 303 -3.44 2.07 18.82
N PRO A 304 -2.47 2.09 19.76
CA PRO A 304 -2.22 3.25 20.60
C PRO A 304 -1.66 4.44 19.80
N GLN A 305 -1.68 5.64 20.38
CA GLN A 305 -1.28 6.87 19.67
C GLN A 305 0.20 6.89 19.30
N ASP A 306 1.04 6.30 20.16
CA ASP A 306 2.48 6.12 20.04
C ASP A 306 2.87 4.81 19.34
N PHE A 307 1.92 4.14 18.67
CA PHE A 307 2.20 2.94 17.89
C PHE A 307 3.29 3.20 16.84
N ASP A 308 4.34 2.40 16.91
CA ASP A 308 5.54 2.54 16.07
C ASP A 308 5.69 1.40 15.05
N GLY A 309 4.69 0.53 14.94
CA GLY A 309 4.62 -0.48 13.91
C GLY A 309 4.18 0.07 12.56
N ASP A 310 4.30 -0.77 11.53
CA ASP A 310 3.76 -0.44 10.21
C ASP A 310 2.22 -0.44 10.24
N ILE A 311 1.62 0.52 9.56
CA ILE A 311 0.16 0.62 9.38
C ILE A 311 -0.20 0.54 7.89
N PRO A 312 -1.34 -0.08 7.53
CA PRO A 312 -1.85 -0.01 6.17
C PRO A 312 -2.01 1.46 5.77
N ILE A 313 -1.76 1.80 4.51
CA ILE A 313 -2.03 3.15 4.01
C ILE A 313 -3.13 2.96 2.99
N ARG A 314 -4.33 3.51 3.25
CA ARG A 314 -5.45 3.52 2.29
C ARG A 314 -5.71 4.94 1.77
N SER A 315 -5.73 5.94 2.65
CA SER A 315 -5.76 7.40 2.39
C SER A 315 -5.17 8.16 3.61
N LEU A 316 -4.95 9.48 3.56
CA LEU A 316 -4.58 10.24 4.77
C LEU A 316 -5.71 10.33 5.79
N SER A 317 -6.98 10.31 5.35
CA SER A 317 -8.11 10.05 6.25
C SER A 317 -7.99 8.67 6.90
N ALA A 318 -7.35 7.70 6.23
CA ALA A 318 -7.09 6.39 6.80
C ALA A 318 -6.04 6.38 7.90
N LYS A 319 -5.07 7.31 7.99
CA LYS A 319 -4.21 7.37 9.20
C LYS A 319 -5.04 7.64 10.47
N ARG A 320 -6.12 8.44 10.35
CA ARG A 320 -7.13 8.55 11.43
C ARG A 320 -7.99 7.29 11.53
N LEU A 321 -8.52 6.77 10.42
CA LEU A 321 -9.43 5.60 10.47
C LEU A 321 -8.75 4.31 10.94
N ILE A 322 -7.44 4.14 10.72
CA ILE A 322 -6.68 2.95 11.17
C ILE A 322 -6.39 3.01 12.65
N ARG A 323 -6.16 4.22 13.21
CA ARG A 323 -6.24 4.40 14.67
C ARG A 323 -7.61 4.05 15.24
N ILE A 324 -8.65 4.02 14.41
CA ILE A 324 -10.04 3.76 14.79
C ILE A 324 -10.51 2.37 14.28
N ARG A 325 -9.62 1.51 13.76
CA ARG A 325 -9.99 0.13 13.40
C ARG A 325 -10.10 -0.70 14.66
N SER A 326 -11.27 -0.60 15.27
CA SER A 326 -11.71 -1.42 16.37
C SER A 326 -12.76 -2.40 15.87
N TYR A 327 -13.14 -3.34 16.73
CA TYR A 327 -14.25 -4.24 16.50
C TYR A 327 -15.51 -3.49 16.07
N GLN A 328 -15.83 -2.37 16.73
CA GLN A 328 -17.04 -1.59 16.45
C GLN A 328 -17.09 -1.03 15.03
N THR A 329 -15.94 -0.70 14.44
CA THR A 329 -15.90 -0.09 13.10
C THR A 329 -15.67 -1.10 11.99
N VAL A 330 -15.06 -2.24 12.30
CA VAL A 330 -14.62 -3.23 11.29
C VAL A 330 -15.51 -4.46 11.26
N TRP A 331 -16.01 -4.91 12.41
CA TRP A 331 -16.68 -6.20 12.57
C TRP A 331 -18.16 -6.03 12.90
N GLN A 332 -18.48 -5.19 13.89
CA GLN A 332 -19.85 -4.99 14.37
C GLN A 332 -20.88 -4.70 13.26
N PRO A 333 -20.60 -3.86 12.23
CA PRO A 333 -21.58 -3.59 11.16
C PRO A 333 -22.02 -4.83 10.37
N TYR A 334 -21.21 -5.89 10.38
CA TYR A 334 -21.41 -7.10 9.60
C TYR A 334 -21.82 -8.32 10.44
N ILE A 335 -21.97 -8.15 11.76
CA ILE A 335 -22.33 -9.21 12.69
C ILE A 335 -23.58 -8.81 13.49
N GLY A 336 -23.73 -7.52 13.79
CA GLY A 336 -24.82 -6.99 14.60
C GLY A 336 -24.72 -7.26 16.09
N LEU A 337 -23.61 -7.82 16.58
CA LEU A 337 -23.35 -8.09 17.99
C LEU A 337 -22.30 -7.14 18.56
N GLU A 338 -22.50 -6.69 19.79
CA GLU A 338 -21.46 -6.04 20.58
C GLU A 338 -20.31 -7.01 20.87
N LEU A 339 -19.11 -6.45 21.12
CA LEU A 339 -17.93 -7.29 21.34
C LEU A 339 -18.12 -8.25 22.52
N HIS A 340 -18.64 -7.77 23.65
CA HIS A 340 -18.85 -8.60 24.84
C HIS A 340 -19.83 -9.76 24.57
N GLU A 341 -20.93 -9.51 23.86
CA GLU A 341 -21.91 -10.53 23.48
C GLU A 341 -21.31 -11.61 22.58
N LEU A 342 -20.39 -11.22 21.69
CA LEU A 342 -19.66 -12.16 20.85
C LEU A 342 -18.67 -12.99 21.66
N LEU A 343 -17.93 -12.35 22.58
CA LEU A 343 -16.93 -13.04 23.40
C LEU A 343 -17.57 -13.99 24.42
N ASP A 344 -18.73 -13.67 24.96
CA ASP A 344 -19.50 -14.56 25.86
C ASP A 344 -19.92 -15.88 25.16
N LYS A 345 -19.94 -15.88 23.82
CA LYS A 345 -20.23 -17.07 22.99
C LYS A 345 -18.97 -17.86 22.64
N LEU A 346 -17.79 -17.44 23.10
CA LEU A 346 -16.51 -18.10 22.85
C LEU A 346 -16.02 -18.77 24.14
N SER A 347 -15.49 -19.98 24.01
CA SER A 347 -14.87 -20.71 25.12
C SER A 347 -13.35 -20.59 24.99
N PHE A 348 -12.77 -19.55 25.56
CA PHE A 348 -11.32 -19.34 25.61
C PHE A 348 -10.69 -19.90 26.87
#